data_AF-A0A8J8IXB5-F1
#
_entry.id   AF-A0A8J8IXB5-F1
#
_cell.length_a   1.000
_cell.length_b   1.000
_cell.length_c   1.000
_cell.angle_alpha   90.00
_cell.angle_beta   90.00
_cell.angle_gamma   90.00
#
_symmetry.space_group_name_H-M   'P 1'
#
loop_
_entity.id
_entity.type
_entity.pdbx_description
1 polymer ?
#
loop_
_entity_poly.entity_id
_entity_poly.type
_entity_poly.pdbx_seq_one_letter_code
_entity_poly.pdbx_strand_id
1 'polypeptide(L)'
;MLMEFTLGFLFIFAWAGFFILIGRQKSVVKASLGVFLLFTAMGVMNYLKWHLGEPLGWLLGFITGFPLGLWVVRRIGPEKPSEESAIAFFLFSPLIFAVIFIIILYYLRVKNCLA
;
A
#
# COMPACT_ATOMS: atom_id res chain seq x y z
N MET A 1 0.06 1.42 -22.03
CA MET A 1 1.31 0.91 -21.41
C MET A 1 2.12 1.98 -20.64
N LEU A 2 2.44 3.16 -21.21
CA LEU A 2 3.27 4.17 -20.51
C LEU A 2 2.59 4.76 -19.26
N MET A 3 1.28 5.06 -19.35
CA MET A 3 0.51 5.59 -18.21
C MET A 3 0.48 4.59 -17.04
N GLU A 4 0.23 3.32 -17.33
CA GLU A 4 0.17 2.23 -16.35
C GLU A 4 1.53 2.01 -15.71
N PHE A 5 2.60 2.08 -16.50
CA PHE A 5 3.98 2.10 -16.00
C PHE A 5 4.20 3.26 -15.02
N THR A 6 3.83 4.49 -15.38
CA THR A 6 3.97 5.64 -14.50
C THR A 6 3.17 5.47 -13.21
N LEU A 7 1.96 4.93 -13.28
CA LEU A 7 1.14 4.66 -12.08
C LEU A 7 1.77 3.60 -11.18
N GLY A 8 2.32 2.51 -11.75
CA GLY A 8 3.04 1.48 -10.99
C GLY A 8 4.33 2.02 -10.36
N PHE A 9 5.02 2.91 -11.06
CA PHE A 9 6.22 3.58 -10.55
C PHE A 9 5.90 4.55 -9.41
N LEU A 10 4.93 5.46 -9.60
CA LEU A 10 4.48 6.40 -8.57
C LEU A 10 3.94 5.69 -7.32
N PHE A 11 3.30 4.54 -7.51
CA PHE A 11 2.84 3.70 -6.41
C PHE A 11 3.99 3.29 -5.49
N ILE A 12 5.15 2.90 -6.02
CA ILE A 12 6.33 2.58 -5.21
C ILE A 12 6.79 3.79 -4.39
N PHE A 13 6.81 4.99 -4.97
CA PHE A 13 7.21 6.19 -4.25
C PHE A 13 6.23 6.55 -3.14
N ALA A 14 4.93 6.41 -3.40
CA ALA A 14 3.91 6.58 -2.38
C ALA A 14 4.09 5.54 -1.25
N TRP A 15 4.29 4.27 -1.60
CA TRP A 15 4.56 3.20 -0.64
C TRP A 15 5.79 3.49 0.22
N ALA A 16 6.90 3.89 -0.41
CA ALA A 16 8.13 4.28 0.29
C ALA A 16 7.90 5.46 1.23
N GLY A 17 7.18 6.50 0.77
CA GLY A 17 6.81 7.66 1.58
C GLY A 17 5.98 7.27 2.80
N PHE A 18 4.95 6.44 2.63
CA PHE A 18 4.15 5.91 3.74
C PHE A 18 4.99 5.09 4.71
N PHE A 19 5.90 4.24 4.22
CA PHE A 19 6.79 3.46 5.07
C PHE A 19 7.66 4.35 5.96
N ILE A 20 8.25 5.41 5.38
CA ILE A 20 9.06 6.39 6.11
C ILE A 20 8.20 7.14 7.14
N LEU A 21 7.01 7.59 6.74
CA LEU A 21 6.11 8.35 7.61
C LEU A 21 5.61 7.53 8.80
N ILE A 22 5.17 6.30 8.56
CA ILE A 22 4.67 5.38 9.60
C ILE A 22 5.80 4.95 10.52
N GLY A 23 6.98 4.62 9.97
CA GLY A 23 8.14 4.18 10.73
C GLY A 23 8.68 5.20 11.72
N ARG A 24 8.36 6.48 11.53
CA ARG A 24 8.72 7.60 12.43
C ARG A 24 7.66 7.94 13.48
N GLN A 25 6.48 7.32 13.44
CA GLN A 25 5.38 7.65 14.35
C GLN A 25 5.60 7.07 15.75
N LYS A 26 5.76 7.94 16.75
CA LYS A 26 5.82 7.56 18.18
C LYS A 26 4.43 7.36 18.82
N SER A 27 3.44 6.94 18.02
CA SER A 27 2.07 6.78 18.48
C SER A 27 1.42 5.65 17.69
N VAL A 28 0.98 4.62 18.41
CA VAL A 28 0.35 3.43 17.81
C VAL A 28 -0.88 3.84 17.00
N VAL A 29 -1.71 4.76 17.50
CA VAL A 29 -2.92 5.23 16.80
C VAL A 29 -2.56 5.89 15.46
N LYS A 30 -1.55 6.79 15.45
CA LYS A 30 -1.13 7.47 14.20
C LYS A 30 -0.46 6.50 13.23
N ALA A 31 0.34 5.57 13.74
CA ALA A 31 0.97 4.54 12.93
C ALA A 31 -0.09 3.61 12.30
N SER A 32 -1.06 3.14 13.08
CA SER A 32 -2.17 2.31 12.60
C SER A 32 -3.04 3.03 11.57
N LEU A 33 -3.32 4.33 11.76
CA LEU A 33 -4.02 5.14 10.76
C LEU A 33 -3.21 5.23 9.45
N GLY A 34 -1.89 5.43 9.55
CA GLY A 34 -1.02 5.45 8.37
C GLY A 34 -1.00 4.09 7.64
N VAL A 35 -0.95 2.97 8.38
CA VAL A 35 -1.06 1.62 7.82
C VAL A 35 -2.42 1.42 7.15
N PHE A 36 -3.51 1.85 7.78
CA PHE A 36 -4.86 1.79 7.22
C PHE A 36 -4.97 2.57 5.90
N LEU A 37 -4.45 3.80 5.86
CA LEU A 37 -4.43 4.62 4.66
C LEU A 37 -3.59 3.99 3.55
N LEU A 38 -2.43 3.41 3.88
CA LEU A 38 -1.61 2.67 2.93
C LEU A 38 -2.40 1.51 2.31
N PHE A 39 -3.00 0.63 3.12
CA PHE A 39 -3.76 -0.49 2.59
C PHE A 39 -5.00 -0.06 1.78
N THR A 40 -5.68 1.01 2.21
CA THR A 40 -6.80 1.59 1.45
C THR A 40 -6.33 2.10 0.09
N ALA A 41 -5.22 2.84 0.05
CA ALA A 41 -4.61 3.29 -1.20
C ALA A 41 -4.19 2.12 -2.09
N MET A 42 -3.62 1.05 -1.52
CA MET A 42 -3.30 -0.17 -2.26
C MET A 42 -4.57 -0.82 -2.84
N GLY A 43 -5.66 -0.89 -2.09
CA GLY A 43 -6.95 -1.41 -2.56
C GLY A 43 -7.51 -0.60 -3.71
N VAL A 44 -7.56 0.73 -3.59
CA VAL A 44 -8.01 1.64 -4.65
C VAL A 44 -7.13 1.51 -5.89
N MET A 45 -5.81 1.52 -5.74
CA MET A 45 -4.87 1.39 -6.86
C MET A 45 -4.98 0.03 -7.55
N ASN A 46 -5.23 -1.05 -6.80
CA ASN A 46 -5.47 -2.37 -7.37
C ASN A 46 -6.82 -2.40 -8.14
N TYR A 47 -7.87 -1.80 -7.61
CA TYR A 47 -9.13 -1.63 -8.34
C TYR A 47 -8.91 -0.86 -9.66
N LEU A 48 -8.20 0.27 -9.60
CA LEU A 48 -7.85 1.09 -10.75
C LEU A 48 -6.99 0.33 -11.76
N LYS A 49 -6.01 -0.48 -11.31
CA LYS A 49 -5.20 -1.35 -12.18
C LYS A 49 -6.06 -2.24 -13.06
N TRP A 50 -7.15 -2.79 -12.53
CA TRP A 50 -8.04 -3.69 -13.28
C TRP A 50 -9.07 -2.96 -14.16
N HIS A 51 -9.27 -1.65 -13.96
CA HIS A 51 -10.27 -0.85 -14.71
C HIS A 51 -9.64 0.15 -15.69
N LEU A 52 -8.39 0.57 -15.50
CA LEU A 52 -7.75 1.64 -16.27
C LEU A 52 -6.79 1.17 -17.37
N GLY A 53 -6.41 -0.11 -17.46
CA GLY A 53 -5.52 -0.55 -18.54
C GLY A 53 -4.81 -1.89 -18.32
N GLU A 54 -3.63 -2.02 -18.93
CA GLU A 54 -2.87 -3.27 -18.97
C GLU A 54 -2.11 -3.54 -17.65
N PRO A 55 -2.37 -4.66 -16.95
CA PRO A 55 -1.68 -5.04 -15.72
C PRO A 55 -0.15 -5.14 -15.85
N LEU A 56 0.33 -5.46 -17.06
CA LEU A 56 1.75 -5.64 -17.35
C LEU A 56 2.52 -4.32 -17.25
N GLY A 57 1.98 -3.22 -17.79
CA GLY A 57 2.61 -1.91 -17.70
C GLY A 57 2.81 -1.48 -16.24
N TRP A 58 1.78 -1.67 -15.42
CA TRP A 58 1.84 -1.39 -13.98
C TRP A 58 2.90 -2.24 -13.27
N LEU A 59 2.98 -3.54 -13.58
CA LEU A 59 3.97 -4.44 -12.99
C LEU A 59 5.40 -4.02 -13.35
N LEU A 60 5.65 -3.62 -14.59
CA LEU A 60 6.96 -3.11 -15.02
C LEU A 60 7.32 -1.81 -14.29
N GLY A 61 6.37 -0.90 -14.13
CA GLY A 61 6.54 0.31 -13.32
C GLY A 61 6.88 0.02 -11.87
N PHE A 62 6.20 -0.97 -11.27
CA PHE A 62 6.46 -1.43 -9.91
C PHE A 62 7.88 -2.00 -9.78
N ILE A 63 8.27 -2.93 -10.66
CA ILE A 63 9.58 -3.60 -10.60
C ILE A 63 10.72 -2.60 -10.79
N THR A 64 10.57 -1.68 -11.74
CA THR A 64 11.60 -0.65 -12.01
C THR A 64 11.67 0.41 -10.93
N GLY A 65 10.53 0.77 -10.32
CA GLY A 65 10.47 1.70 -9.20
C GLY A 65 11.01 1.11 -7.90
N PHE A 66 10.89 -0.20 -7.69
CA PHE A 66 11.19 -0.86 -6.42
C PHE A 66 12.63 -0.60 -5.90
N PRO A 67 13.70 -0.75 -6.70
CA PRO A 67 15.06 -0.41 -6.26
C PRO A 67 15.21 1.05 -5.83
N LEU A 68 14.57 1.98 -6.56
CA LEU A 68 14.55 3.40 -6.23
C LEU A 68 13.80 3.67 -4.93
N GLY A 69 12.63 3.05 -4.75
CA GLY A 69 11.86 3.12 -3.51
C GLY A 69 12.66 2.62 -2.31
N LEU A 70 13.34 1.47 -2.44
CA LEU A 70 14.23 0.95 -1.41
C LEU A 70 15.41 1.89 -1.12
N TRP A 71 16.01 2.48 -2.16
CA TRP A 71 17.08 3.46 -2.00
C TRP A 71 16.60 4.69 -1.23
N VAL A 72 15.40 5.20 -1.53
CA VAL A 72 14.77 6.32 -0.81
C VAL A 72 14.51 5.96 0.65
N VAL A 73 13.94 4.79 0.94
CA VAL A 73 13.71 4.32 2.31
C VAL A 73 15.04 4.19 3.06
N ARG A 74 16.11 3.70 2.43
CA ARG A 74 17.43 3.61 3.07
C ARG A 74 18.07 4.98 3.34
N ARG A 75 17.85 5.97 2.47
CA ARG A 75 18.48 7.31 2.59
C ARG A 75 17.72 8.24 3.52
N ILE A 76 16.39 8.18 3.50
CA ILE A 76 15.50 9.16 4.15
C ILE A 76 14.66 8.48 5.25
N GLY A 77 14.53 7.15 5.23
CA GLY A 77 13.77 6.44 6.25
C GLY A 77 14.41 6.47 7.64
N PRO A 78 13.64 6.10 8.67
CA PRO A 78 14.19 5.93 10.00
C PRO A 78 15.19 4.76 10.02
N GLU A 79 16.32 4.91 10.73
CA GLU A 79 17.30 3.82 10.89
C GLU A 79 16.69 2.56 11.50
N LYS A 80 15.74 2.76 12.43
CA LYS A 80 14.95 1.71 13.07
C LYS A 80 13.52 2.24 13.22
N PRO A 81 12.48 1.44 12.92
CA PRO A 81 11.11 1.82 13.23
C PRO A 81 10.97 2.01 14.75
N SER A 82 10.13 2.96 15.16
CA SER A 82 9.77 3.08 16.59
C SER A 82 9.05 1.81 17.06
N GLU A 83 9.04 1.54 18.38
CA GLU A 83 8.32 0.40 18.94
C GLU A 83 6.83 0.46 18.60
N GLU A 84 6.23 1.64 18.67
CA GLU A 84 4.82 1.86 18.33
C GLU A 84 4.55 1.61 16.84
N SER A 85 5.46 2.06 15.98
CA SER A 85 5.40 1.79 14.53
C SER A 85 5.56 0.30 14.23
N ALA A 86 6.46 -0.39 14.91
CA ALA A 86 6.69 -1.81 14.74
C ALA A 86 5.45 -2.62 15.15
N ILE A 87 4.83 -2.26 16.28
CA ILE A 87 3.54 -2.83 16.71
C ILE A 87 2.47 -2.59 15.65
N ALA A 88 2.33 -1.36 15.13
CA ALA A 88 1.39 -1.05 14.06
C ALA A 88 1.63 -1.89 12.80
N PHE A 89 2.88 -2.01 12.36
CA PHE A 89 3.21 -2.80 11.19
C PHE A 89 2.99 -4.31 11.39
N PHE A 90 3.35 -4.85 12.55
CA PHE A 90 3.37 -6.31 12.74
C PHE A 90 2.03 -6.88 13.22
N LEU A 91 1.35 -6.18 14.14
CA LEU A 91 0.06 -6.63 14.69
C LEU A 91 -1.11 -6.09 13.87
N PHE A 92 -1.09 -4.81 13.52
CA PHE A 92 -2.25 -4.19 12.88
C PHE A 92 -2.28 -4.38 11.36
N SER A 93 -1.14 -4.53 10.68
CA SER A 93 -1.18 -4.78 9.22
C SER A 93 -1.93 -6.07 8.85
N PRO A 94 -1.70 -7.24 9.49
CA PRO A 94 -2.48 -8.45 9.18
C PRO A 94 -3.97 -8.28 9.48
N LEU A 95 -4.32 -7.62 10.58
CA LEU A 95 -5.72 -7.34 10.96
C LEU A 95 -6.41 -6.41 9.95
N ILE A 96 -5.76 -5.30 9.61
CA ILE A 96 -6.26 -4.32 8.62
C ILE A 96 -6.42 -4.99 7.26
N PHE A 97 -5.44 -5.79 6.84
CA PHE A 97 -5.51 -6.54 5.60
C PHE A 97 -6.69 -7.52 5.60
N ALA A 98 -6.87 -8.28 6.68
CA ALA A 98 -7.99 -9.21 6.82
C ALA A 98 -9.35 -8.51 6.76
N VAL A 99 -9.51 -7.38 7.45
CA VAL A 99 -10.75 -6.59 7.42
C VAL A 99 -11.05 -6.09 6.02
N ILE A 100 -10.07 -5.50 5.33
CA ILE A 100 -10.23 -5.02 3.95
C ILE A 100 -10.59 -6.18 3.02
N PHE A 101 -9.94 -7.33 3.18
CA PHE A 101 -10.22 -8.52 2.37
C PHE A 101 -11.65 -9.03 2.59
N ILE A 102 -12.11 -9.11 3.84
CA ILE A 102 -13.50 -9.49 4.18
C ILE A 102 -14.49 -8.52 3.55
N ILE A 103 -14.26 -7.21 3.64
CA ILE A 103 -15.12 -6.19 3.03
C ILE A 103 -15.22 -6.38 1.52
N ILE A 104 -14.08 -6.59 0.84
CA ILE A 104 -14.03 -6.83 -0.60
C ILE A 104 -14.81 -8.10 -0.97
N LEU A 105 -14.60 -9.21 -0.25
CA LEU A 105 -15.31 -10.46 -0.48
C LEU A 105 -16.82 -10.34 -0.26
N TYR A 106 -17.22 -9.64 0.81
CA TYR A 106 -18.62 -9.38 1.08
C TYR A 106 -19.27 -8.56 -0.03
N TYR A 107 -18.61 -7.48 -0.47
CA TYR A 107 -19.08 -6.63 -1.56
C TYR A 107 -19.22 -7.41 -2.88
N LEU A 108 -18.22 -8.24 -3.23
CA LEU A 108 -18.27 -9.09 -4.42
C LEU A 108 -19.41 -10.11 -4.37
N ARG A 109 -19.64 -10.74 -3.20
CA ARG A 109 -20.76 -11.67 -3.01
C ARG A 109 -22.10 -10.97 -3.22
N VAL A 110 -22.31 -9.80 -2.61
CA VAL A 110 -23.57 -9.04 -2.73
C VAL A 110 -23.83 -8.66 -4.19
N LYS A 111 -22.81 -8.20 -4.91
CA LYS A 111 -22.93 -7.84 -6.34
C LYS A 111 -23.34 -9.04 -7.22
N ASN A 112 -22.78 -10.22 -6.96
CA ASN A 112 -23.10 -11.44 -7.72
C ASN A 112 -24.47 -12.05 -7.37
N CYS A 113 -25.06 -11.72 -6.22
CA CYS A 113 -26.43 -12.15 -5.87
C CYS A 113 -27.52 -11.23 -6.44
N LEU A 114 -27.16 -10.02 -6.90
CA LEU A 114 -28.08 -9.00 -7.42
C LEU A 114 -28.04 -8.88 -8.96
N ALA A 115 -27.18 -9.66 -9.62
CA ALA A 115 -27.05 -9.75 -11.08
C ALA A 115 -27.70 -11.03 -11.59
#